data_AF-A0A919N6U2-F1
#
_entry.id   AF-A0A919N6U2-F1
#
_cell.length_a   1.000
_cell.length_b   1.000
_cell.length_c   1.000
_cell.angle_alpha   90.00
_cell.angle_beta   90.00
_cell.angle_gamma   90.00
#
_symmetry.space_group_name_H-M   'P 1'
#
loop_
_entity.id
_entity.type
_entity.pdbx_description
1 polymer ?
#
loop_
_entity_poly.entity_id
_entity_poly.type
_entity_poly.pdbx_seq_one_letter_code
_entity_poly.pdbx_strand_id
1 'polypeptide(L)'
;MPDRARKRAIRALAAELGVAYSVAARLLAAQAPAPARHRSAGSPTSGDDHRAWMLEARANRSFHARVHDTRLAADLPLGRAEHLVRRFPPLRAVPAGPLYAGEGRETTIAMLYAVLAHESPALPPPRDELAWAAELGEEAAVDIACAGLDRAARRLLDHDRWRLWARIEAALTAGETDADRRVRDAAITLGRELRSTSLSGSLDGVRHILDALLAEPFGALPPGAQVRLSGAEPGGAGPSGTQVRLSGAEPGGVDGTVVGAEWGQTGPPTGYRVHLDTEAGPRTVPATGLHATPAAEPDLIPG
;
A
#
# COMPACT_ATOMS: atom_id res chain seq x y z
N MET A 1 22.82 -10.66 19.49
CA MET A 1 23.92 -9.72 19.76
C MET A 1 24.48 -8.91 18.55
N PRO A 2 23.75 -8.56 17.47
CA PRO A 2 24.29 -7.68 16.40
C PRO A 2 24.30 -6.16 16.72
N ASP A 3 23.43 -5.71 17.62
CA ASP A 3 23.09 -4.28 17.75
C ASP A 3 24.21 -3.42 18.39
N ARG A 4 25.08 -4.01 19.22
CA ARG A 4 26.18 -3.28 19.87
C ARG A 4 27.31 -2.92 18.91
N ALA A 5 27.65 -3.81 17.97
CA ALA A 5 28.69 -3.56 16.97
C ALA A 5 28.26 -2.46 16.00
N ARG A 6 27.00 -2.51 15.54
CA ARG A 6 26.40 -1.49 14.66
C ARG A 6 26.42 -0.11 15.32
N LYS A 7 25.97 0.00 16.57
CA LYS A 7 25.99 1.28 17.32
C LYS A 7 27.39 1.87 17.50
N ARG A 8 28.43 1.04 17.63
CA ARG A 8 29.83 1.51 17.68
C ARG A 8 30.31 2.01 16.32
N ALA A 9 30.00 1.28 15.25
CA ALA A 9 30.35 1.68 13.88
C ALA A 9 29.70 3.01 13.49
N ILE A 10 28.43 3.23 13.84
CA ILE A 10 27.74 4.50 13.58
C ILE A 10 28.40 5.65 14.36
N ARG A 11 28.74 5.44 15.65
CA ARG A 11 29.45 6.48 16.44
C ARG A 11 30.83 6.81 15.88
N ALA A 12 31.58 5.80 15.46
CA ALA A 12 32.90 5.99 14.87
C ALA A 12 32.81 6.80 13.57
N LEU A 13 31.89 6.44 12.68
CA LEU A 13 31.68 7.15 11.42
C LEU A 13 31.16 8.58 11.63
N ALA A 14 30.29 8.79 12.62
CA ALA A 14 29.82 10.13 12.99
C ALA A 14 30.97 11.03 13.46
N ALA A 15 31.85 10.50 14.31
CA ALA A 15 33.02 11.22 14.81
C ALA A 15 34.05 11.52 13.70
N GLU A 16 34.30 10.53 12.83
CA GLU A 16 35.24 10.66 11.70
C GLU A 16 34.81 11.74 10.71
N LEU A 17 33.52 11.79 10.37
CA LEU A 17 32.99 12.73 9.39
C LEU A 17 32.54 14.07 10.00
N GLY A 18 32.57 14.21 11.33
CA GLY A 18 32.05 15.39 12.02
C GLY A 18 30.54 15.63 11.81
N VAL A 19 29.76 14.56 11.59
CA VAL A 19 28.31 14.63 11.31
C VAL A 19 27.48 14.08 12.46
N ALA A 20 26.18 14.40 12.49
CA ALA A 20 25.26 13.84 13.45
C ALA A 20 25.14 12.30 13.34
N TYR A 21 24.92 11.62 14.48
CA TYR A 21 24.79 10.16 14.56
C TYR A 21 23.78 9.57 13.56
N SER A 22 22.65 10.24 13.35
CA SER A 22 21.60 9.81 12.40
C SER A 22 22.05 9.90 10.92
N VAL A 23 22.90 10.87 10.58
CA VAL A 23 23.50 10.99 9.24
C VAL A 23 24.49 9.84 9.02
N ALA A 24 25.38 9.61 9.99
CA ALA A 24 26.30 8.47 9.94
C ALA A 24 25.56 7.12 9.89
N ALA A 25 24.44 6.99 10.59
CA ALA A 25 23.63 5.77 10.57
C ALA A 25 23.12 5.45 9.16
N ARG A 26 22.67 6.48 8.43
CA ARG A 26 22.22 6.37 7.03
C ARG A 26 23.36 6.06 6.08
N LEU A 27 24.50 6.73 6.21
CA LEU A 27 25.68 6.47 5.39
C LEU A 27 26.19 5.04 5.58
N LEU A 28 26.26 4.57 6.83
CA LEU A 28 26.67 3.20 7.13
C LEU A 28 25.65 2.17 6.61
N ALA A 29 24.36 2.48 6.66
CA ALA A 29 23.31 1.63 6.08
C ALA A 29 23.36 1.59 4.55
N ALA A 30 23.78 2.68 3.89
CA ALA A 30 23.95 2.75 2.44
C ALA A 30 25.19 2.00 1.93
N GLN A 31 26.24 1.88 2.76
CA GLN A 31 27.48 1.15 2.44
C GLN A 31 27.41 -0.35 2.74
N ALA A 32 26.55 -0.76 3.67
CA ALA A 32 26.30 -2.17 3.88
C ALA A 32 25.73 -2.74 2.56
N PRO A 33 26.26 -3.88 2.05
CA PRO A 33 25.63 -4.56 0.92
C PRO A 33 24.17 -4.76 1.32
N ALA A 34 23.28 -4.09 0.60
CA ALA A 34 21.87 -4.00 0.98
C ALA A 34 21.42 -5.42 1.31
N PRO A 35 21.03 -5.72 2.58
CA PRO A 35 20.77 -7.09 3.03
C PRO A 35 19.83 -7.67 2.01
N ALA A 36 20.32 -8.65 1.22
CA ALA A 36 19.88 -8.95 -0.14
C ALA A 36 18.46 -8.47 -0.26
N ARG A 37 18.26 -7.21 -0.75
CA ARG A 37 16.94 -6.57 -0.74
C ARG A 37 16.03 -7.71 -1.12
N HIS A 38 15.08 -8.11 -0.27
CA HIS A 38 14.05 -9.02 -0.73
C HIS A 38 13.62 -8.33 -2.01
N ARG A 39 14.04 -8.88 -3.16
CA ARG A 39 13.75 -8.30 -4.46
C ARG A 39 12.26 -8.44 -4.38
N SER A 40 11.55 -7.35 -4.03
CA SER A 40 10.10 -7.35 -3.90
C SER A 40 9.68 -8.06 -5.14
N ALA A 41 9.17 -9.30 -4.97
CA ALA A 41 9.16 -10.33 -6.00
C ALA A 41 8.82 -9.61 -7.29
N GLY A 42 9.83 -9.46 -8.17
CA GLY A 42 9.91 -8.33 -9.12
C GLY A 42 8.53 -8.10 -9.66
N SER A 43 7.93 -6.92 -9.36
CA SER A 43 6.51 -6.66 -9.66
C SER A 43 6.26 -7.26 -11.02
N PRO A 44 5.44 -8.34 -11.12
CA PRO A 44 5.38 -9.11 -12.34
C PRO A 44 5.14 -8.10 -13.44
N THR A 45 5.91 -8.18 -14.53
CA THR A 45 5.65 -7.44 -15.76
C THR A 45 4.31 -7.94 -16.29
N SER A 46 3.23 -7.60 -15.58
CA SER A 46 1.91 -7.45 -16.16
C SER A 46 2.14 -6.52 -17.34
N GLY A 47 1.55 -6.82 -18.49
CA GLY A 47 1.71 -6.06 -19.74
C GLY A 47 1.29 -4.58 -19.70
N ASP A 48 1.27 -3.97 -18.52
CA ASP A 48 1.17 -2.55 -18.26
C ASP A 48 2.58 -1.91 -18.26
N ASP A 49 3.14 -1.77 -19.45
CA ASP A 49 4.40 -1.05 -19.70
C ASP A 49 4.37 0.38 -19.12
N HIS A 50 3.18 0.99 -19.10
CA HIS A 50 2.99 2.33 -18.55
C HIS A 50 3.26 2.36 -17.04
N ARG A 51 2.76 1.37 -16.27
CA ARG A 51 3.07 1.25 -14.84
C ARG A 51 4.56 0.96 -14.60
N ALA A 52 5.17 0.08 -15.38
CA ALA A 52 6.60 -0.22 -15.26
C ALA A 52 7.45 1.06 -15.44
N TRP A 53 7.16 1.82 -16.50
CA TRP A 53 7.78 3.12 -16.76
C TRP A 53 7.55 4.12 -15.62
N MET A 54 6.34 4.21 -15.06
CA MET A 54 6.06 5.09 -13.93
C MET A 54 6.87 4.73 -12.68
N LEU A 55 7.00 3.44 -12.36
CA LEU A 55 7.80 2.98 -11.22
C LEU A 55 9.28 3.30 -11.41
N GLU A 56 9.81 3.08 -12.62
CA GLU A 56 11.18 3.42 -12.96
C GLU A 56 11.43 4.94 -12.88
N ALA A 57 10.55 5.74 -13.47
CA ALA A 57 10.62 7.20 -13.38
C ALA A 57 10.60 7.68 -11.92
N ARG A 58 9.78 7.04 -11.08
CA ARG A 58 9.67 7.34 -9.64
C ARG A 58 10.97 7.00 -8.89
N ALA A 59 11.59 5.87 -9.22
CA ALA A 59 12.86 5.42 -8.63
C ALA A 59 14.03 6.36 -9.01
N ASN A 60 13.99 6.94 -10.21
CA ASN A 60 15.03 7.82 -10.75
C ASN A 60 14.83 9.32 -10.42
N ARG A 61 13.89 9.66 -9.52
CA ARG A 61 13.66 11.06 -9.12
C ARG A 61 14.84 11.66 -8.37
N SER A 62 15.08 12.95 -8.61
CA SER A 62 16.05 13.74 -7.84
C SER A 62 15.68 13.78 -6.35
N PHE A 63 16.67 14.01 -5.49
CA PHE A 63 16.44 14.13 -4.05
C PHE A 63 15.39 15.21 -3.71
N HIS A 64 15.46 16.38 -4.34
CA HIS A 64 14.48 17.46 -4.14
C HIS A 64 13.06 17.03 -4.54
N ALA A 65 12.90 16.31 -5.65
CA ALA A 65 11.61 15.79 -6.07
C ALA A 65 11.07 14.75 -5.06
N ARG A 66 11.93 13.90 -4.50
CA ARG A 66 11.53 12.95 -3.44
C ARG A 66 11.10 13.67 -2.16
N VAL A 67 11.87 14.66 -1.68
CA VAL A 67 11.51 15.44 -0.47
C VAL A 67 10.20 16.19 -0.66
N HIS A 68 9.98 16.78 -1.83
CA HIS A 68 8.69 17.42 -2.12
C HIS A 68 7.54 16.42 -2.06
N ASP A 69 7.72 15.25 -2.67
CA ASP A 69 6.69 14.21 -2.70
C ASP A 69 6.43 13.58 -1.32
N THR A 70 7.44 13.41 -0.48
CA THR A 70 7.26 12.94 0.90
C THR A 70 6.64 14.00 1.81
N ARG A 71 6.91 15.29 1.58
CA ARG A 71 6.17 16.38 2.25
C ARG A 71 4.70 16.37 1.89
N LEU A 72 4.39 16.14 0.61
CA LEU A 72 3.00 15.94 0.17
C LEU A 72 2.37 14.71 0.87
N ALA A 73 3.08 13.58 0.91
CA ALA A 73 2.62 12.35 1.56
C ALA A 73 2.37 12.49 3.07
N ALA A 74 3.05 13.43 3.72
CA ALA A 74 2.95 13.75 5.14
C ALA A 74 1.84 14.77 5.47
N ASP A 75 1.28 15.46 4.46
CA ASP A 75 0.23 16.46 4.66
C ASP A 75 -1.15 15.81 4.70
N LEU A 76 -1.72 15.66 5.90
CA LEU A 76 -3.02 15.04 6.14
C LEU A 76 -4.16 16.08 6.17
N PRO A 77 -5.36 15.76 5.66
CA PRO A 77 -5.71 14.52 4.96
C PRO A 77 -5.48 14.56 3.44
N LEU A 78 -5.39 15.76 2.84
CA LEU A 78 -5.42 15.97 1.39
C LEU A 78 -4.14 15.52 0.69
N GLY A 79 -2.98 16.00 1.13
CA GLY A 79 -1.70 15.69 0.47
C GLY A 79 -1.37 14.19 0.49
N ARG A 80 -1.63 13.49 1.59
CA ARG A 80 -1.46 12.02 1.65
C ARG A 80 -2.36 11.32 0.63
N ALA A 81 -3.62 11.74 0.51
CA ALA A 81 -4.54 11.14 -0.45
C ALA A 81 -4.06 11.35 -1.89
N GLU A 82 -3.64 12.58 -2.22
CA GLU A 82 -3.10 12.93 -3.53
C GLU A 82 -1.83 12.11 -3.85
N HIS A 83 -0.90 12.02 -2.89
CA HIS A 83 0.32 11.23 -3.03
C HIS A 83 0.01 9.76 -3.33
N LEU A 84 -0.93 9.16 -2.58
CA LEU A 84 -1.31 7.75 -2.79
C LEU A 84 -1.94 7.51 -4.16
N VAL A 85 -2.84 8.38 -4.62
CA VAL A 85 -3.44 8.23 -5.97
C VAL A 85 -2.39 8.38 -7.07
N ARG A 86 -1.41 9.28 -6.90
CA ARG A 86 -0.29 9.43 -7.83
C ARG A 86 0.65 8.22 -7.83
N ARG A 87 0.88 7.60 -6.68
CA ARG A 87 1.72 6.41 -6.53
C ARG A 87 1.06 5.16 -7.11
N PHE A 88 -0.26 5.07 -7.03
CA PHE A 88 -1.05 3.94 -7.50
C PHE A 88 -2.02 4.36 -8.62
N PRO A 89 -1.49 4.58 -9.85
CA PRO A 89 -2.32 4.92 -11.00
C PRO A 89 -3.27 3.75 -11.35
N PRO A 90 -4.39 4.01 -12.06
CA PRO A 90 -5.27 2.96 -12.55
C PRO A 90 -4.49 1.96 -13.41
N LEU A 91 -4.59 0.67 -13.09
CA LEU A 91 -4.08 -0.40 -13.95
C LEU A 91 -5.06 -0.61 -15.11
N ARG A 92 -4.55 -0.48 -16.33
CA ARG A 92 -5.33 -0.73 -17.55
C ARG A 92 -5.07 -2.16 -17.99
N ALA A 93 -6.13 -2.87 -18.39
CA ALA A 93 -6.05 -4.20 -19.01
C ALA A 93 -5.49 -5.35 -18.13
N VAL A 94 -6.13 -5.60 -16.97
CA VAL A 94 -5.99 -6.90 -16.30
C VAL A 94 -7.27 -7.73 -16.50
N PRO A 95 -7.18 -9.09 -16.55
CA PRO A 95 -8.35 -9.97 -16.72
C PRO A 95 -9.45 -9.70 -15.68
N ALA A 96 -9.05 -9.31 -14.47
CA ALA A 96 -9.94 -9.05 -13.36
C ALA A 96 -10.70 -7.71 -13.41
N GLY A 97 -10.55 -6.91 -14.47
CA GLY A 97 -11.16 -5.58 -14.60
C GLY A 97 -10.29 -4.43 -14.05
N PRO A 98 -10.78 -3.18 -14.08
CA PRO A 98 -9.94 -2.02 -13.80
C PRO A 98 -9.54 -1.94 -12.32
N LEU A 99 -8.27 -2.21 -12.02
CA LEU A 99 -7.71 -2.10 -10.67
C LEU A 99 -7.19 -0.69 -10.40
N TYR A 100 -7.23 -0.29 -9.12
CA TYR A 100 -6.89 1.07 -8.70
C TYR A 100 -7.66 2.16 -9.45
N ALA A 101 -8.80 1.85 -10.08
CA ALA A 101 -9.60 2.77 -10.86
C ALA A 101 -10.78 3.35 -10.05
N GLY A 102 -11.47 4.33 -10.61
CA GLY A 102 -12.59 5.04 -9.97
C GLY A 102 -12.35 6.54 -9.92
N GLU A 103 -13.37 7.32 -10.21
CA GLU A 103 -13.35 8.78 -10.07
C GLU A 103 -13.45 9.17 -8.59
N GLY A 104 -12.78 10.24 -8.16
CA GLY A 104 -12.87 10.71 -6.77
C GLY A 104 -12.14 9.86 -5.72
N ARG A 105 -11.20 8.96 -6.12
CA ARG A 105 -10.39 8.16 -5.17
C ARG A 105 -9.63 9.02 -4.17
N GLU A 106 -9.04 10.10 -4.66
CA GLU A 106 -8.28 11.06 -3.82
C GLU A 106 -9.17 11.63 -2.73
N THR A 107 -10.27 12.27 -3.14
CA THR A 107 -11.30 12.81 -2.25
C THR A 107 -11.77 11.77 -1.24
N THR A 108 -12.00 10.53 -1.69
CA THR A 108 -12.49 9.46 -0.83
C THR A 108 -11.45 9.05 0.21
N ILE A 109 -10.18 8.87 -0.17
CA ILE A 109 -9.09 8.60 0.80
C ILE A 109 -9.00 9.75 1.83
N ALA A 110 -9.04 11.00 1.36
CA ALA A 110 -8.97 12.17 2.25
C ALA A 110 -10.15 12.20 3.24
N MET A 111 -11.36 11.85 2.81
CA MET A 111 -12.53 11.73 3.69
C MET A 111 -12.37 10.61 4.72
N LEU A 112 -11.78 9.46 4.35
CA LEU A 112 -11.48 8.40 5.32
C LEU A 112 -10.51 8.90 6.40
N TYR A 113 -9.46 9.64 6.02
CA TYR A 113 -8.54 10.23 7.01
C TYR A 113 -9.21 11.30 7.86
N ALA A 114 -10.11 12.11 7.30
CA ALA A 114 -10.89 13.08 8.07
C ALA A 114 -11.79 12.39 9.13
N VAL A 115 -12.47 11.30 8.76
CA VAL A 115 -13.26 10.49 9.71
C VAL A 115 -12.38 9.97 10.85
N LEU A 116 -11.20 9.44 10.55
CA LEU A 116 -10.30 8.91 11.57
C LEU A 116 -9.73 9.99 12.48
N ALA A 117 -9.37 11.16 11.93
CA ALA A 117 -8.92 12.29 12.73
C ALA A 117 -10.03 12.79 13.68
N HIS A 118 -11.28 12.78 13.23
CA HIS A 118 -12.43 13.18 14.04
C HIS A 118 -12.75 12.15 15.14
N GLU A 119 -12.88 10.88 14.79
CA GLU A 119 -13.33 9.84 15.72
C GLU A 119 -12.21 9.26 16.59
N SER A 120 -10.96 9.42 16.18
CA SER A 120 -9.79 8.87 16.85
C SER A 120 -8.61 9.85 16.74
N PRO A 121 -8.66 11.01 17.42
CA PRO A 121 -7.65 12.07 17.27
C PRO A 121 -6.23 11.66 17.69
N ALA A 122 -6.08 10.55 18.43
CA ALA A 122 -4.78 9.98 18.80
C ALA A 122 -4.19 9.05 17.73
N LEU A 123 -4.93 8.75 16.65
CA LEU A 123 -4.49 7.81 15.62
C LEU A 123 -3.59 8.44 14.55
N PRO A 124 -3.85 9.66 14.01
CA PRO A 124 -2.92 10.31 13.11
C PRO A 124 -1.56 10.54 13.80
N PRO A 125 -0.43 10.31 13.11
CA PRO A 125 0.87 10.56 13.70
C PRO A 125 1.06 12.06 14.01
N PRO A 126 1.85 12.41 15.05
CA PRO A 126 2.21 13.78 15.35
C PRO A 126 2.81 14.51 14.14
N ARG A 127 2.49 15.81 14.00
CA ARG A 127 2.93 16.61 12.83
C ARG A 127 4.45 16.77 12.75
N ASP A 128 5.12 16.87 13.88
CA ASP A 128 6.58 16.94 13.98
C ASP A 128 7.24 15.63 13.56
N GLU A 129 6.64 14.48 13.92
CA GLU A 129 7.08 13.16 13.44
C GLU A 129 6.94 13.05 11.91
N LEU A 130 5.79 13.43 11.36
CA LEU A 130 5.56 13.40 9.91
C LEU A 130 6.46 14.38 9.15
N ALA A 131 6.65 15.59 9.67
CA ALA A 131 7.58 16.55 9.10
C ALA A 131 9.00 15.99 9.08
N TRP A 132 9.45 15.40 10.18
CA TRP A 132 10.77 14.76 10.25
C TRP A 132 10.91 13.60 9.23
N ALA A 133 9.91 12.72 9.14
CA ALA A 133 9.91 11.62 8.19
C ALA A 133 9.94 12.12 6.74
N ALA A 134 9.20 13.19 6.44
CA ALA A 134 9.18 13.81 5.12
C ALA A 134 10.54 14.35 4.68
N GLU A 135 11.31 14.97 5.59
CA GLU A 135 12.64 15.51 5.28
C GLU A 135 13.68 14.43 4.91
N LEU A 136 13.39 13.15 5.19
CA LEU A 136 14.26 12.05 4.76
C LEU A 136 14.21 11.86 3.23
N GLY A 137 13.13 12.28 2.56
CA GLY A 137 12.91 12.00 1.14
C GLY A 137 12.76 10.50 0.85
N GLU A 138 12.32 9.73 1.86
CA GLU A 138 12.06 8.29 1.80
C GLU A 138 10.57 8.02 2.03
N GLU A 139 9.84 7.60 0.99
CA GLU A 139 8.39 7.32 1.08
C GLU A 139 8.07 6.29 2.16
N ALA A 140 8.89 5.23 2.25
CA ALA A 140 8.72 4.18 3.24
C ALA A 140 8.74 4.71 4.69
N ALA A 141 9.46 5.80 4.99
CA ALA A 141 9.45 6.39 6.32
C ALA A 141 8.09 7.01 6.66
N VAL A 142 7.47 7.72 5.71
CA VAL A 142 6.12 8.27 5.87
C VAL A 142 5.08 7.16 5.91
N ASP A 143 5.25 6.10 5.11
CA ASP A 143 4.36 4.94 5.13
C ASP A 143 4.39 4.21 6.47
N ILE A 144 5.58 4.02 7.06
CA ILE A 144 5.72 3.40 8.38
C ILE A 144 5.02 4.25 9.45
N ALA A 145 5.24 5.58 9.44
CA ALA A 145 4.58 6.48 10.39
C ALA A 145 3.06 6.42 10.24
N CYS A 146 2.54 6.40 9.01
CA CYS A 146 1.11 6.37 8.73
C CYS A 146 0.47 4.97 8.75
N ALA A 147 1.24 3.88 8.93
CA ALA A 147 0.74 2.52 8.76
C ALA A 147 -0.48 2.18 9.65
N GLY A 148 -0.54 2.77 10.87
CA GLY A 148 -1.70 2.63 11.76
C GLY A 148 -2.95 3.33 11.22
N LEU A 149 -2.78 4.57 10.73
CA LEU A 149 -3.84 5.37 10.11
C LEU A 149 -4.36 4.71 8.82
N ASP A 150 -3.46 4.27 7.92
CA ASP A 150 -3.83 3.63 6.66
C ASP A 150 -4.59 2.33 6.88
N ARG A 151 -4.16 1.53 7.87
CA ARG A 151 -4.85 0.28 8.24
C ARG A 151 -6.23 0.54 8.82
N ALA A 152 -6.39 1.59 9.63
CA ALA A 152 -7.71 1.97 10.11
C ALA A 152 -8.61 2.48 8.98
N ALA A 153 -8.07 3.26 8.04
CA ALA A 153 -8.80 3.75 6.86
C ALA A 153 -9.26 2.58 6.00
N ARG A 154 -8.40 1.59 5.81
CA ARG A 154 -8.72 0.36 5.09
C ARG A 154 -9.88 -0.40 5.75
N ARG A 155 -9.94 -0.45 7.09
CA ARG A 155 -11.05 -1.10 7.82
C ARG A 155 -12.37 -0.37 7.72
N LEU A 156 -12.36 0.96 7.60
CA LEU A 156 -13.60 1.73 7.39
C LEU A 156 -14.35 1.23 6.15
N LEU A 157 -13.62 0.79 5.12
CA LEU A 157 -14.19 0.26 3.89
C LEU A 157 -14.85 -1.12 4.04
N ASP A 158 -14.56 -1.86 5.11
CA ASP A 158 -15.20 -3.16 5.40
C ASP A 158 -16.57 -3.02 6.06
N HIS A 159 -16.94 -1.79 6.47
CA HIS A 159 -18.24 -1.51 7.07
C HIS A 159 -19.28 -1.23 5.99
N ASP A 160 -20.55 -1.27 6.42
CA ASP A 160 -21.68 -0.90 5.57
C ASP A 160 -21.52 0.52 4.99
N ARG A 161 -21.74 0.65 3.67
CA ARG A 161 -21.51 1.89 2.91
C ARG A 161 -22.36 3.04 3.41
N TRP A 162 -23.61 2.78 3.80
CA TRP A 162 -24.51 3.82 4.30
C TRP A 162 -23.99 4.40 5.61
N ARG A 163 -23.52 3.53 6.52
CA ARG A 163 -22.88 3.98 7.78
C ARG A 163 -21.61 4.79 7.55
N LEU A 164 -20.82 4.41 6.54
CA LEU A 164 -19.61 5.16 6.19
C LEU A 164 -19.93 6.60 5.76
N TRP A 165 -20.96 6.79 4.93
CA TRP A 165 -21.35 8.14 4.48
C TRP A 165 -21.81 9.04 5.63
N ALA A 166 -22.65 8.53 6.53
CA ALA A 166 -23.07 9.30 7.70
C ALA A 166 -21.89 9.74 8.59
N ARG A 167 -20.86 8.88 8.71
CA ARG A 167 -19.63 9.21 9.46
C ARG A 167 -18.79 10.27 8.74
N ILE A 168 -18.68 10.19 7.42
CA ILE A 168 -18.01 11.20 6.61
C ILE A 168 -18.69 12.56 6.77
N GLU A 169 -20.01 12.63 6.64
CA GLU A 169 -20.76 13.87 6.84
C GLU A 169 -20.52 14.45 8.24
N ALA A 170 -20.64 13.62 9.29
CA ALA A 170 -20.39 14.06 10.66
C ALA A 170 -18.97 14.61 10.88
N ALA A 171 -17.95 13.92 10.36
CA ALA A 171 -16.57 14.35 10.49
C ALA A 171 -16.29 15.67 9.76
N LEU A 172 -16.85 15.84 8.56
CA LEU A 172 -16.70 17.08 7.78
C LEU A 172 -17.43 18.25 8.46
N THR A 173 -18.66 18.05 8.93
CA THR A 173 -19.39 19.09 9.68
C THR A 173 -18.64 19.52 10.95
N ALA A 174 -18.07 18.57 11.70
CA ALA A 174 -17.24 18.90 12.85
C ALA A 174 -16.00 19.69 12.43
N GLY A 175 -15.31 19.23 11.38
CA GLY A 175 -14.10 19.85 10.85
C GLY A 175 -14.30 21.29 10.37
N GLU A 176 -15.46 21.64 9.80
CA GLU A 176 -15.80 23.01 9.38
C GLU A 176 -15.79 24.03 10.53
N THR A 177 -15.89 23.58 11.78
CA THR A 177 -15.81 24.42 12.98
C THR A 177 -14.52 24.26 13.77
N ASP A 178 -13.57 23.45 13.29
CA ASP A 178 -12.32 23.16 14.01
C ASP A 178 -11.48 24.42 14.24
N ALA A 179 -10.82 24.51 15.39
CA ALA A 179 -9.95 25.64 15.73
C ALA A 179 -8.70 25.70 14.83
N ASP A 180 -8.21 24.56 14.36
CA ASP A 180 -7.12 24.47 13.40
C ASP A 180 -7.63 24.81 11.99
N ARG A 181 -7.12 25.93 11.46
CA ARG A 181 -7.44 26.41 10.12
C ARG A 181 -7.20 25.34 9.04
N ARG A 182 -6.16 24.51 9.15
CA ARG A 182 -5.86 23.49 8.13
C ARG A 182 -6.94 22.41 8.10
N VAL A 183 -7.39 21.96 9.27
CA VAL A 183 -8.48 20.98 9.39
C VAL A 183 -9.76 21.58 8.82
N ARG A 184 -10.04 22.85 9.17
CA ARG A 184 -11.20 23.59 8.68
C ARG A 184 -11.23 23.73 7.16
N ASP A 185 -10.13 24.21 6.58
CA ASP A 185 -10.02 24.43 5.13
C ASP A 185 -10.13 23.10 4.36
N ALA A 186 -9.54 22.02 4.88
CA ALA A 186 -9.69 20.68 4.33
C ALA A 186 -11.14 20.16 4.42
N ALA A 187 -11.81 20.33 5.56
CA ALA A 187 -13.19 19.91 5.75
C ALA A 187 -14.16 20.65 4.82
N ILE A 188 -14.01 21.97 4.66
CA ILE A 188 -14.79 22.78 3.72
C ILE A 188 -14.58 22.30 2.28
N THR A 189 -13.32 22.04 1.90
CA THR A 189 -12.97 21.57 0.55
C THR A 189 -13.60 20.21 0.27
N LEU A 190 -13.43 19.25 1.17
CA LEU A 190 -14.02 17.91 1.04
C LEU A 190 -15.55 17.94 1.10
N GLY A 191 -16.15 18.82 1.91
CA GLY A 191 -17.60 18.98 1.98
C GLY A 191 -18.20 19.48 0.67
N ARG A 192 -17.48 20.33 -0.08
CA ARG A 192 -17.89 20.74 -1.43
C ARG A 192 -17.82 19.57 -2.41
N GLU A 193 -16.72 18.83 -2.40
CA GLU A 193 -16.54 17.66 -3.27
C GLU A 193 -17.58 16.56 -3.01
N LEU A 194 -17.93 16.31 -1.75
CA LEU A 194 -18.98 15.35 -1.38
C LEU A 194 -20.33 15.69 -2.03
N ARG A 195 -20.65 16.98 -2.15
CA ARG A 195 -21.91 17.45 -2.72
C ARG A 195 -21.92 17.48 -4.25
N SER A 196 -20.75 17.59 -4.89
CA SER A 196 -20.63 17.69 -6.35
C SER A 196 -20.37 16.36 -7.05
N THR A 197 -19.83 15.37 -6.34
CA THR A 197 -19.23 14.19 -6.97
C THR A 197 -19.82 12.89 -6.41
N SER A 198 -20.22 11.97 -7.29
CA SER A 198 -20.60 10.62 -6.86
C SER A 198 -19.35 9.81 -6.50
N LEU A 199 -19.13 9.58 -5.21
CA LEU A 199 -17.99 8.83 -4.70
C LEU A 199 -18.22 7.30 -4.72
N SER A 200 -19.40 6.83 -5.14
CA SER A 200 -19.75 5.40 -5.10
C SER A 200 -18.81 4.51 -5.93
N GLY A 201 -18.32 5.01 -7.08
CA GLY A 201 -17.41 4.29 -7.96
C GLY A 201 -15.94 4.32 -7.54
N SER A 202 -15.60 5.03 -6.46
CA SER A 202 -14.22 5.21 -6.00
C SER A 202 -13.77 4.14 -5.01
N LEU A 203 -14.71 3.54 -4.26
CA LEU A 203 -14.43 2.75 -3.06
C LEU A 203 -13.57 1.52 -3.34
N ASP A 204 -13.79 0.84 -4.46
CA ASP A 204 -12.99 -0.33 -4.84
C ASP A 204 -11.55 0.10 -5.21
N GLY A 205 -11.38 1.20 -5.94
CA GLY A 205 -10.07 1.79 -6.20
C GLY A 205 -9.33 2.19 -4.94
N VAL A 206 -10.01 2.86 -4.01
CA VAL A 206 -9.49 3.24 -2.70
C VAL A 206 -9.04 2.01 -1.91
N ARG A 207 -9.87 0.95 -1.91
CA ARG A 207 -9.54 -0.33 -1.28
C ARG A 207 -8.28 -0.94 -1.89
N HIS A 208 -8.17 -0.96 -3.22
CA HIS A 208 -6.98 -1.48 -3.92
C HIS A 208 -5.71 -0.70 -3.55
N ILE A 209 -5.79 0.64 -3.51
CA ILE A 209 -4.66 1.51 -3.13
C ILE A 209 -4.17 1.19 -1.72
N LEU A 210 -5.09 1.12 -0.75
CA LEU A 210 -4.74 0.84 0.64
C LEU A 210 -4.24 -0.61 0.83
N ASP A 211 -4.81 -1.58 0.12
CA ASP A 211 -4.31 -2.97 0.13
C ASP A 211 -2.87 -3.05 -0.42
N ALA A 212 -2.58 -2.37 -1.52
CA ALA A 212 -1.23 -2.35 -2.10
C ALA A 212 -0.21 -1.67 -1.19
N LEU A 213 -0.57 -0.52 -0.61
CA LEU A 213 0.26 0.21 0.35
C LEU A 213 0.60 -0.65 1.56
N LEU A 214 -0.39 -1.34 2.13
CA LEU A 214 -0.19 -2.16 3.33
C LEU A 214 0.55 -3.48 3.03
N ALA A 215 0.53 -3.97 1.79
CA ALA A 215 1.22 -5.19 1.37
C ALA A 215 2.74 -5.01 1.26
N GLU A 216 3.19 -3.81 0.87
CA GLU A 216 4.59 -3.54 0.57
C GLU A 216 5.57 -3.85 1.72
N PRO A 217 5.34 -3.43 2.98
CA PRO A 217 6.28 -3.69 4.08
C PRO A 217 6.46 -5.18 4.40
N PHE A 218 5.52 -6.04 3.96
CA PHE A 218 5.55 -7.48 4.21
C PHE A 218 6.00 -8.28 3.00
N GLY A 219 6.32 -7.64 1.87
CA GLY A 219 6.54 -8.34 0.59
C GLY A 219 5.32 -9.17 0.17
N ALA A 220 4.12 -8.77 0.59
CA ALA A 220 2.87 -9.44 0.25
C ALA A 220 2.44 -9.11 -1.18
N LEU A 221 1.43 -9.82 -1.68
CA LEU A 221 0.96 -9.69 -3.06
C LEU A 221 -0.05 -8.53 -3.17
N PRO A 222 0.28 -7.39 -3.82
CA PRO A 222 -0.66 -6.30 -3.98
C PRO A 222 -1.74 -6.66 -5.03
N PRO A 223 -2.88 -5.93 -5.06
CA PRO A 223 -3.82 -6.01 -6.17
C PRO A 223 -3.13 -5.85 -7.54
N GLY A 224 -3.44 -6.72 -8.49
CA GLY A 224 -2.81 -6.81 -9.81
C GLY A 224 -1.69 -7.85 -9.90
N ALA A 225 -1.21 -8.37 -8.76
CA ALA A 225 -0.23 -9.46 -8.77
C ALA A 225 -0.84 -10.73 -9.39
N GLN A 226 -0.08 -11.34 -10.31
CA GLN A 226 -0.43 -12.63 -10.92
C GLN A 226 -0.03 -13.77 -9.99
N VAL A 227 -0.93 -14.73 -9.81
CA VAL A 227 -0.76 -15.88 -8.92
C VAL A 227 -1.18 -17.15 -9.61
N ARG A 228 -0.53 -18.26 -9.25
CA ARG A 228 -0.93 -19.59 -9.68
C ARG A 228 -1.39 -20.37 -8.46
N LEU A 229 -2.66 -20.78 -8.46
CA LEU A 229 -3.19 -21.70 -7.46
C LEU A 229 -2.78 -23.12 -7.81
N SER A 230 -1.92 -23.71 -6.99
CA SER A 230 -1.60 -25.13 -7.14
C SER A 230 -2.83 -25.96 -6.77
N GLY A 231 -3.33 -26.77 -7.70
CA GLY A 231 -4.27 -27.83 -7.36
C GLY A 231 -3.57 -28.74 -6.35
N ALA A 232 -4.17 -28.94 -5.18
CA ALA A 232 -3.56 -29.79 -4.16
C ALA A 232 -3.43 -31.22 -4.69
N GLU A 233 -2.19 -31.69 -4.87
CA GLU A 233 -1.87 -33.08 -5.21
C GLU A 233 -2.56 -34.04 -4.22
N PRO A 234 -3.40 -34.98 -4.68
CA PRO A 234 -4.09 -35.90 -3.80
C PRO A 234 -3.12 -36.99 -3.30
N GLY A 235 -2.59 -36.86 -2.07
CA GLY A 235 -2.11 -38.07 -1.36
C GLY A 235 -0.87 -38.01 -0.47
N GLY A 236 -0.32 -36.84 -0.14
CA GLY A 236 0.80 -36.76 0.82
C GLY A 236 0.35 -36.64 2.26
N ALA A 237 0.18 -37.76 2.98
CA ALA A 237 -0.05 -37.78 4.44
C ALA A 237 1.22 -37.32 5.19
N GLY A 238 1.53 -36.03 5.14
CA GLY A 238 2.55 -35.38 5.94
C GLY A 238 1.91 -34.63 7.12
N PRO A 239 2.51 -34.66 8.33
CA PRO A 239 1.90 -34.06 9.51
C PRO A 239 1.87 -32.53 9.40
N SER A 240 0.64 -32.00 9.50
CA SER A 240 0.30 -30.67 10.02
C SER A 240 0.79 -29.45 9.23
N GLY A 241 0.32 -29.32 7.99
CA GLY A 241 0.07 -28.02 7.36
C GLY A 241 -1.36 -28.02 6.81
N THR A 242 -2.21 -27.10 7.29
CA THR A 242 -3.60 -26.98 6.84
C THR A 242 -3.65 -26.64 5.35
N GLN A 243 -3.74 -27.65 4.50
CA GLN A 243 -3.95 -27.51 3.06
C GLN A 243 -5.46 -27.41 2.80
N VAL A 244 -5.90 -26.26 2.29
CA VAL A 244 -7.29 -26.07 1.87
C VAL A 244 -7.46 -26.72 0.50
N ARG A 245 -8.18 -27.85 0.47
CA ARG A 245 -8.50 -28.61 -0.74
C ARG A 245 -9.52 -27.84 -1.57
N LEU A 246 -9.16 -27.40 -2.77
CA LEU A 246 -10.12 -26.97 -3.77
C LEU A 246 -10.51 -28.22 -4.58
N SER A 247 -11.73 -28.71 -4.38
CA SER A 247 -12.24 -29.90 -5.06
C SER A 247 -12.40 -29.61 -6.56
N GLY A 248 -11.62 -30.28 -7.42
CA GLY A 248 -11.88 -30.33 -8.87
C GLY A 248 -10.81 -29.76 -9.82
N ALA A 249 -9.62 -29.36 -9.34
CA ALA A 249 -8.58 -28.83 -10.21
C ALA A 249 -7.80 -29.96 -10.93
N GLU A 250 -7.71 -29.87 -12.26
CA GLU A 250 -6.76 -30.64 -13.07
C GLU A 250 -5.31 -30.37 -12.62
N PRO A 251 -4.35 -31.29 -12.89
CA PRO A 251 -2.95 -31.13 -12.49
C PRO A 251 -2.20 -29.91 -13.09
N GLY A 252 -2.85 -29.07 -13.90
CA GLY A 252 -2.39 -27.73 -14.22
C GLY A 252 -3.03 -26.70 -13.28
N GLY A 253 -2.24 -26.07 -12.42
CA GLY A 253 -2.74 -25.01 -11.51
C GLY A 253 -3.51 -23.91 -12.26
N VAL A 254 -4.43 -23.24 -11.56
CA VAL A 254 -5.27 -22.19 -12.14
C VAL A 254 -4.60 -20.83 -11.92
N ASP A 255 -4.36 -20.11 -13.01
CA ASP A 255 -3.85 -18.74 -12.96
C ASP A 255 -4.95 -17.75 -12.56
N GLY A 256 -4.55 -16.67 -11.91
CA GLY A 256 -5.46 -15.61 -11.51
C GLY A 256 -4.74 -14.35 -11.06
N THR A 257 -5.54 -13.31 -10.85
CA THR A 257 -5.07 -11.98 -10.44
C THR A 257 -5.56 -11.65 -9.03
N VAL A 258 -4.67 -11.22 -8.14
CA VAL A 258 -5.06 -10.68 -6.83
C VAL A 258 -5.86 -9.39 -7.05
N VAL A 259 -7.06 -9.30 -6.50
CA VAL A 259 -7.91 -8.09 -6.56
C VAL A 259 -8.11 -7.45 -5.19
N GLY A 260 -7.59 -8.04 -4.12
CA GLY A 260 -7.68 -7.49 -2.78
C GLY A 260 -7.04 -8.39 -1.74
N ALA A 261 -6.90 -7.85 -0.53
CA ALA A 261 -6.34 -8.57 0.61
C ALA A 261 -7.30 -8.56 1.81
N GLU A 262 -7.28 -9.65 2.56
CA GLU A 262 -7.91 -9.78 3.87
C GLU A 262 -6.86 -9.54 4.94
N TRP A 263 -7.18 -8.70 5.92
CA TRP A 263 -6.24 -8.22 6.92
C TRP A 263 -6.72 -8.56 8.32
N GLY A 264 -5.79 -9.03 9.15
CA GLY A 264 -5.99 -9.11 10.59
C GLY A 264 -5.92 -7.75 11.28
N GLN A 265 -5.87 -7.78 12.62
CA GLN A 265 -5.68 -6.56 13.42
C GLN A 265 -4.30 -5.91 13.20
N THR A 266 -3.28 -6.72 12.96
CA THR A 266 -1.90 -6.29 12.73
C THR A 266 -1.19 -7.29 11.82
N GLY A 267 -0.09 -6.89 11.20
CA GLY A 267 0.77 -7.79 10.43
C GLY A 267 0.37 -7.96 8.95
N PRO A 268 0.85 -9.04 8.30
CA PRO A 268 0.61 -9.30 6.88
C PRO A 268 -0.85 -9.69 6.58
N PRO A 269 -1.25 -9.77 5.29
CA PRO A 269 -2.54 -10.32 4.92
C PRO A 269 -2.75 -11.74 5.46
N THR A 270 -3.97 -12.04 5.90
CA THR A 270 -4.39 -13.39 6.31
C THR A 270 -4.95 -14.19 5.14
N GLY A 271 -5.40 -13.50 4.09
CA GLY A 271 -5.93 -14.07 2.86
C GLY A 271 -5.93 -13.05 1.73
N TYR A 272 -6.24 -13.52 0.53
CA TYR A 272 -6.33 -12.70 -0.66
C TYR A 272 -7.62 -13.00 -1.39
N ARG A 273 -8.19 -11.97 -2.01
CA ARG A 273 -9.26 -12.12 -2.99
C ARG A 273 -8.60 -12.22 -4.36
N VAL A 274 -8.80 -13.33 -5.05
CA VAL A 274 -8.18 -13.66 -6.33
C VAL A 274 -9.27 -13.85 -7.36
N HIS A 275 -9.21 -13.12 -8.46
CA HIS A 275 -10.03 -13.37 -9.64
C HIS A 275 -9.33 -14.44 -10.47
N LEU A 276 -9.93 -15.63 -10.57
CA LEU A 276 -9.37 -16.73 -11.36
C LEU A 276 -9.78 -16.56 -12.81
N ASP A 277 -8.86 -16.81 -13.75
CA ASP A 277 -9.10 -16.57 -15.17
C ASP A 277 -10.22 -17.46 -15.74
N THR A 278 -10.55 -18.55 -15.05
CA THR A 278 -11.58 -19.52 -15.44
C THR A 278 -12.92 -19.35 -14.71
N GLU A 279 -13.03 -18.45 -13.72
CA GLU A 279 -14.23 -18.32 -12.88
C GLU A 279 -14.87 -16.93 -12.97
N ALA A 280 -16.20 -16.87 -12.91
CA ALA A 280 -16.95 -15.62 -12.88
C ALA A 280 -16.95 -15.02 -11.46
N GLY A 281 -15.82 -14.44 -11.05
CA GLY A 281 -15.73 -13.62 -9.83
C GLY A 281 -14.55 -13.93 -8.92
N PRO A 282 -14.34 -13.10 -7.88
CA PRO A 282 -13.22 -13.27 -6.97
C PRO A 282 -13.49 -14.35 -5.91
N ARG A 283 -12.47 -15.16 -5.66
CA ARG A 283 -12.41 -16.19 -4.62
C ARG A 283 -11.48 -15.76 -3.49
N THR A 284 -11.85 -16.02 -2.24
CA THR A 284 -10.93 -15.86 -1.11
C THR A 284 -10.00 -17.08 -1.01
N VAL A 285 -8.70 -16.82 -0.93
CA VAL A 285 -7.64 -17.83 -0.78
C VAL A 285 -6.78 -17.48 0.44
N PRO A 286 -6.45 -18.44 1.33
CA PRO A 286 -5.53 -18.20 2.44
C PRO A 286 -4.16 -17.73 1.97
N ALA A 287 -3.49 -16.87 2.75
CA ALA A 287 -2.18 -16.35 2.38
C ALA A 287 -1.08 -17.43 2.21
N THR A 288 -1.22 -18.57 2.90
CA THR A 288 -0.28 -19.70 2.82
C THR A 288 -0.38 -20.51 1.53
N GLY A 289 -1.44 -20.34 0.74
CA GLY A 289 -1.72 -21.13 -0.47
C GLY A 289 -1.35 -20.46 -1.78
N LEU A 290 -0.68 -19.30 -1.73
CA LEU A 290 -0.42 -18.49 -2.92
C LEU A 290 1.08 -18.44 -3.23
N HIS A 291 1.40 -18.77 -4.47
CA HIS A 291 2.71 -18.57 -5.05
C HIS A 291 2.59 -17.49 -6.12
N ALA A 292 3.46 -16.47 -6.03
CA ALA A 292 3.60 -15.49 -7.10
C ALA A 292 4.05 -16.23 -8.37
N THR A 293 3.34 -16.03 -9.47
CA THR A 293 3.84 -16.50 -10.76
C THR A 293 5.01 -15.58 -11.13
N PRO A 294 6.22 -16.11 -11.35
CA PRO A 294 7.30 -15.28 -11.86
C PRO A 294 6.84 -14.66 -13.17
N ALA A 295 7.17 -13.39 -13.40
CA ALA A 295 7.01 -12.79 -14.71
C ALA A 295 7.63 -13.72 -15.74
N ALA A 296 6.88 -14.07 -16.80
CA ALA A 296 7.46 -14.77 -17.93
C ALA A 296 8.66 -13.94 -18.40
N GLU A 297 9.84 -14.55 -18.44
CA GLU A 297 10.97 -13.89 -19.09
C GLU A 297 10.53 -13.60 -20.54
N PRO A 298 10.63 -12.35 -21.01
CA PRO A 298 10.27 -12.06 -22.38
C PRO A 298 11.10 -12.97 -23.27
N ASP A 299 10.44 -13.79 -24.10
CA ASP A 299 11.11 -14.66 -25.06
C ASP A 299 12.08 -13.79 -25.86
N LEU A 300 13.38 -13.96 -25.59
CA LEU A 300 14.43 -13.27 -26.31
C LEU A 300 14.34 -13.78 -27.74
N ILE A 301 13.79 -12.94 -28.63
CA ILE A 301 13.74 -13.24 -30.06
C ILE A 301 15.18 -13.52 -30.49
N PRO A 302 15.50 -14.75 -30.97
CA PRO A 302 16.85 -15.08 -31.39
C PRO A 302 17.22 -14.19 -32.59
N GLY A 303 18.35 -13.49 -32.46
CA GLY A 303 18.92 -12.60 -33.48
C GLY A 303 19.68 -13.33 -34.56
#